data_AF-A0A377W4J0-F1
#
_entry.id   AF-A0A377W4J0-F1
#
_cell.length_a   1.000
_cell.length_b   1.000
_cell.length_c   1.000
_cell.angle_alpha   90.00
_cell.angle_beta   90.00
_cell.angle_gamma   90.00
#
_symmetry.space_group_name_H-M   'P 1'
#
loop_
_entity.id
_entity.type
_entity.pdbx_description
1 polymer ?
#
loop_
_entity_poly.entity_id
_entity_poly.type
_entity_poly.pdbx_seq_one_letter_code
_entity_poly.pdbx_strand_id
1 'polypeptide(L)'
;MGTTTMGVKLDDATRERIKSAASRIDRTPHWLIKQAIFNYLEKLENDETLPELPALLSGAANESDDASEPTEEPYQPFLEFAEQILPQSVSRAAITAAWRRPETDAVPMLLEQARLPQPLGEQAHKLAYQLAEKLRNQKTASGRAGMVQSLLQEFSLSSQEGVALMCLAEALLRIPDKATRDALIRDKISNGNWQSHIGRSPSLFVNAATWGLLFTGKLVSTHNETSLSRSLNRIIGKSGEPLIRKGVDMAMRLMGEQFVTGETIAEALANARKLEEKGFRYSYDMLGEAALTAADAQAYMVSYQQAIHAIGKASNGRGIYEGPGISIKLSALHPRYSRAQYDRVMEELYPRLKSLTLLARQYDIGINIDAEEADRLEISLDLLEKLCFEPELAGWNGIGFVIQAYQKRCPVCH
;
A
#
# COMPACT_ATOMS: atom_id res chain seq x y z
N MET A 1 -16.57 -19.47 -41.46
CA MET A 1 -16.79 -20.75 -40.75
C MET A 1 -15.72 -20.84 -39.68
N GLY A 2 -16.08 -20.72 -38.40
CA GLY A 2 -15.10 -20.76 -37.31
C GLY A 2 -14.62 -22.20 -37.09
N THR A 3 -13.31 -22.39 -36.96
CA THR A 3 -12.71 -23.67 -36.56
C THR A 3 -12.72 -23.77 -35.04
N THR A 4 -13.53 -24.68 -34.49
CA THR A 4 -13.54 -25.03 -33.07
C THR A 4 -12.43 -26.04 -32.78
N THR A 5 -11.55 -25.75 -31.81
CA THR A 5 -10.49 -26.69 -31.37
C THR A 5 -11.08 -27.72 -30.42
N MET A 6 -11.12 -28.98 -30.83
CA MET A 6 -11.57 -30.11 -30.01
C MET A 6 -10.35 -30.81 -29.39
N GLY A 7 -10.28 -30.88 -28.05
CA GLY A 7 -9.20 -31.56 -27.35
C GLY A 7 -9.52 -33.03 -27.10
N VAL A 8 -8.66 -33.94 -27.58
CA VAL A 8 -8.75 -35.38 -27.29
C VAL A 8 -7.78 -35.71 -26.16
N LYS A 9 -8.30 -36.23 -25.03
CA LYS A 9 -7.45 -36.78 -23.96
C LYS A 9 -6.95 -38.15 -24.40
N LEU A 10 -5.63 -38.33 -24.39
CA LEU A 10 -4.95 -39.59 -24.70
C LEU A 10 -4.08 -39.92 -23.50
N ASP A 11 -4.04 -41.18 -23.10
CA ASP A 11 -3.10 -41.69 -22.11
C ASP A 11 -1.66 -41.64 -22.67
N ASP A 12 -0.68 -41.59 -21.78
CA ASP A 12 0.72 -41.38 -22.15
C ASP A 12 1.27 -42.51 -23.04
N ALA A 13 0.78 -43.75 -22.85
CA ALA A 13 1.17 -44.89 -23.68
C ALA A 13 0.66 -44.75 -25.13
N THR A 14 -0.59 -44.34 -25.33
CA THR A 14 -1.13 -44.08 -26.68
C THR A 14 -0.48 -42.86 -27.31
N ARG A 15 -0.21 -41.80 -26.54
CA ARG A 15 0.51 -40.61 -27.01
C ARG A 15 1.90 -40.98 -27.54
N GLU A 16 2.67 -41.80 -26.83
CA GLU A 16 3.99 -42.25 -27.30
C GLU A 16 3.91 -43.22 -28.50
N ARG A 17 2.89 -44.10 -28.56
CA ARG A 17 2.64 -44.93 -29.76
C ARG A 17 2.35 -44.09 -31.00
N ILE A 18 1.50 -43.07 -30.88
CA ILE A 18 1.18 -42.15 -31.98
C ILE A 18 2.43 -41.38 -32.40
N LYS A 19 3.23 -40.92 -31.44
CA LYS A 19 4.47 -40.20 -31.70
C LYS A 19 5.51 -41.06 -32.43
N SER A 20 5.68 -42.31 -32.02
CA SER A 20 6.54 -43.29 -32.70
C SER A 20 6.03 -43.65 -34.10
N ALA A 21 4.71 -43.83 -34.28
CA ALA A 21 4.12 -44.11 -35.57
C ALA A 21 4.28 -42.93 -36.55
N ALA A 22 4.08 -41.70 -36.06
CA ALA A 22 4.23 -40.49 -36.85
C ALA A 22 5.69 -40.26 -37.28
N SER A 23 6.66 -40.55 -36.40
CA SER A 23 8.08 -40.42 -36.74
C SER A 23 8.53 -41.43 -37.81
N ARG A 24 7.95 -42.64 -37.83
CA ARG A 24 8.28 -43.67 -38.85
C ARG A 24 7.87 -43.26 -40.26
N ILE A 25 6.89 -42.39 -40.41
CA ILE A 25 6.40 -41.88 -41.69
C ILE A 25 6.83 -40.42 -41.95
N ASP A 26 7.75 -39.89 -41.12
CA ASP A 26 8.28 -38.53 -41.18
C ASP A 26 7.19 -37.44 -41.15
N ARG A 27 6.22 -37.59 -40.22
CA ARG A 27 5.11 -36.64 -40.01
C ARG A 27 4.92 -36.32 -38.53
N THR A 28 4.14 -35.27 -38.26
CA THR A 28 3.83 -34.86 -36.88
C THR A 28 2.70 -35.72 -36.29
N PRO A 29 2.66 -35.93 -34.96
CA PRO A 29 1.56 -36.63 -34.29
C PRO A 29 0.19 -36.02 -34.60
N HIS A 30 0.12 -34.69 -34.66
CA HIS A 30 -1.10 -33.97 -34.99
C HIS A 30 -1.57 -34.23 -36.43
N TRP A 31 -0.64 -34.26 -37.40
CA TRP A 31 -0.97 -34.62 -38.78
C TRP A 31 -1.51 -36.05 -38.88
N LEU A 32 -0.88 -37.01 -38.17
CA LEU A 32 -1.30 -38.40 -38.18
C LEU A 32 -2.71 -38.59 -37.58
N ILE A 33 -2.99 -37.94 -36.44
CA ILE A 33 -4.32 -37.98 -35.80
C ILE A 33 -5.37 -37.38 -36.74
N LYS A 34 -5.07 -36.22 -37.34
CA LYS A 34 -5.98 -35.57 -38.27
C LYS A 34 -6.28 -36.45 -39.48
N GLN A 35 -5.26 -37.06 -40.07
CA GLN A 35 -5.41 -37.93 -41.24
C GLN A 35 -6.16 -39.22 -40.93
N ALA A 36 -5.96 -39.78 -39.73
CA ALA A 36 -6.71 -40.95 -39.26
C ALA A 36 -8.20 -40.64 -39.12
N ILE A 37 -8.56 -39.47 -38.55
CA ILE A 37 -9.95 -39.04 -38.40
C ILE A 37 -10.64 -38.88 -39.76
N PHE A 38 -10.01 -38.19 -40.71
CA PHE A 38 -10.61 -38.00 -42.03
C PHE A 38 -10.77 -39.30 -42.81
N ASN A 39 -9.76 -40.18 -42.82
CA ASN A 39 -9.88 -41.49 -43.46
C ASN A 39 -10.95 -42.36 -42.81
N TYR A 40 -11.14 -42.26 -41.49
CA TYR A 40 -12.14 -43.02 -40.77
C TYR A 40 -13.56 -42.53 -41.09
N LEU A 41 -13.75 -41.21 -41.19
CA LEU A 41 -15.01 -40.60 -41.62
C LEU A 41 -15.35 -40.95 -43.07
N GLU A 42 -14.38 -40.89 -43.97
CA GLU A 42 -14.58 -41.23 -45.39
C GLU A 42 -14.98 -42.70 -45.58
N LYS A 43 -14.48 -43.62 -44.76
CA LYS A 43 -14.92 -45.03 -44.77
C LYS A 43 -16.33 -45.23 -44.25
N LEU A 44 -16.72 -44.48 -43.22
CA LEU A 44 -18.09 -44.50 -42.70
C LEU A 44 -19.08 -43.89 -43.70
N GLU A 45 -18.70 -42.82 -44.39
CA GLU A 45 -19.55 -42.16 -45.41
C GLU A 45 -19.75 -43.05 -46.66
N ASN A 46 -18.85 -44.00 -46.90
CA ASN A 46 -18.94 -44.98 -47.98
C ASN A 46 -19.58 -46.32 -47.56
N ASP A 47 -20.25 -46.37 -46.39
CA ASP A 47 -20.93 -47.55 -45.83
C ASP A 47 -20.02 -48.80 -45.66
N GLU A 48 -18.70 -48.62 -45.49
CA GLU A 48 -17.80 -49.72 -45.20
C GLU A 48 -17.92 -50.17 -43.73
N THR A 49 -18.13 -51.48 -43.51
CA THR A 49 -18.18 -52.06 -42.16
C THR A 49 -16.79 -52.07 -41.52
N LEU A 50 -16.67 -51.44 -40.36
CA LEU A 50 -15.40 -51.31 -39.63
C LEU A 50 -15.21 -52.48 -38.65
N PRO A 51 -14.00 -53.02 -38.52
CA PRO A 51 -13.71 -54.03 -37.52
C PRO A 51 -13.79 -53.41 -36.12
N GLU A 52 -14.71 -53.91 -35.29
CA GLU A 52 -14.78 -53.56 -33.87
C GLU A 52 -13.49 -53.96 -33.16
N LEU A 53 -12.93 -53.05 -32.35
CA LEU A 53 -11.75 -53.31 -31.52
C LEU A 53 -12.10 -54.34 -30.43
N PRO A 54 -11.49 -55.55 -30.40
CA PRO A 54 -11.90 -56.63 -29.49
C PRO A 54 -11.56 -56.45 -28.00
N ALA A 55 -11.21 -55.24 -27.55
CA ALA A 55 -10.52 -55.04 -26.27
C ALA A 55 -11.23 -54.12 -25.27
N LEU A 56 -12.53 -53.86 -25.42
CA LEU A 56 -13.30 -53.06 -24.44
C LEU A 56 -14.41 -53.84 -23.71
N LEU A 57 -14.62 -55.12 -24.00
CA LEU A 57 -15.68 -55.92 -23.36
C LEU A 57 -15.17 -57.04 -22.43
N SER A 58 -13.87 -57.36 -22.43
CA SER A 58 -13.33 -58.53 -21.69
C SER A 58 -12.58 -58.19 -20.40
N GLY A 59 -12.43 -56.90 -20.05
CA GLY A 59 -11.85 -56.47 -18.77
C GLY A 59 -12.87 -56.22 -17.65
N ALA A 60 -14.18 -56.23 -17.96
CA ALA A 60 -15.22 -55.80 -17.02
C ALA A 60 -15.85 -56.94 -16.19
N ALA A 61 -15.33 -58.17 -16.26
CA ALA A 61 -16.02 -59.33 -15.70
C ALA A 61 -15.25 -60.18 -14.69
N ASN A 62 -13.96 -59.96 -14.43
CA ASN A 62 -13.20 -60.81 -13.48
C ASN A 62 -11.95 -60.16 -12.88
N GLU A 63 -11.99 -58.87 -12.58
CA GLU A 63 -11.21 -58.30 -11.49
C GLU A 63 -12.19 -57.62 -10.54
N SER A 64 -12.25 -58.17 -9.33
CA SER A 64 -12.91 -57.60 -8.16
C SER A 64 -12.47 -56.15 -7.94
N ASP A 65 -13.44 -55.24 -8.04
CA ASP A 65 -13.65 -54.10 -7.14
C ASP A 65 -12.59 -52.99 -7.04
N ASP A 66 -11.81 -52.67 -8.09
CA ASP A 66 -10.94 -51.46 -8.03
C ASP A 66 -10.68 -50.77 -9.37
N ALA A 67 -11.71 -50.70 -10.22
CA ALA A 67 -11.71 -49.76 -11.33
C ALA A 67 -12.23 -48.42 -10.80
N SER A 68 -11.32 -47.54 -10.36
CA SER A 68 -11.64 -46.13 -10.20
C SER A 68 -12.07 -45.59 -11.57
N GLU A 69 -13.38 -45.51 -11.80
CA GLU A 69 -13.98 -44.59 -12.77
C GLU A 69 -13.20 -43.26 -12.69
N PRO A 70 -13.05 -42.49 -13.78
CA PRO A 70 -12.70 -41.09 -13.60
C PRO A 70 -13.85 -40.52 -12.79
N THR A 71 -13.69 -40.46 -11.48
CA THR A 71 -14.56 -39.73 -10.58
C THR A 71 -14.58 -38.36 -11.21
N GLU A 72 -15.67 -38.03 -11.91
CA GLU A 72 -16.13 -36.67 -11.94
C GLU A 72 -16.23 -36.33 -10.47
N GLU A 73 -15.15 -35.76 -9.89
CA GLU A 73 -15.18 -35.29 -8.53
C GLU A 73 -16.41 -34.41 -8.51
N PRO A 74 -17.45 -34.81 -7.76
CA PRO A 74 -18.71 -34.10 -7.82
C PRO A 74 -18.36 -32.67 -7.45
N TYR A 75 -18.59 -31.71 -8.33
CA TYR A 75 -18.29 -30.32 -8.04
C TYR A 75 -19.00 -29.97 -6.74
N GLN A 76 -18.24 -29.89 -5.64
CA GLN A 76 -18.77 -29.62 -4.33
C GLN A 76 -18.78 -28.11 -4.18
N PRO A 77 -19.98 -27.46 -4.19
CA PRO A 77 -20.04 -26.03 -4.00
C PRO A 77 -19.35 -25.64 -2.70
N PHE A 78 -18.50 -24.61 -2.74
CA PHE A 78 -17.76 -24.07 -1.59
C PHE A 78 -16.65 -24.94 -1.01
N LEU A 79 -16.27 -26.07 -1.63
CA LEU A 79 -15.13 -26.87 -1.16
C LEU A 79 -13.84 -26.04 -1.12
N GLU A 80 -13.51 -25.35 -2.22
CA GLU A 80 -12.35 -24.44 -2.30
C GLU A 80 -12.41 -23.34 -1.23
N PHE A 81 -13.60 -22.82 -0.91
CA PHE A 81 -13.77 -21.83 0.16
C PHE A 81 -13.51 -22.43 1.55
N ALA A 82 -13.99 -23.65 1.81
CA ALA A 82 -13.76 -24.34 3.07
C ALA A 82 -12.27 -24.69 3.28
N GLU A 83 -11.58 -25.07 2.21
CA GLU A 83 -10.13 -25.36 2.22
C GLU A 83 -9.27 -24.11 2.48
N GLN A 84 -9.74 -22.93 2.07
CA GLN A 84 -9.09 -21.64 2.37
C GLN A 84 -9.25 -21.18 3.84
N ILE A 85 -10.04 -21.89 4.65
CA ILE A 85 -10.16 -21.61 6.09
C ILE A 85 -8.96 -22.23 6.80
N LEU A 86 -7.95 -21.40 7.06
CA LEU A 86 -6.75 -21.82 7.77
C LEU A 86 -7.04 -22.14 9.24
N PRO A 87 -6.43 -23.20 9.80
CA PRO A 87 -6.52 -23.47 11.22
C PRO A 87 -5.91 -22.30 12.01
N GLN A 88 -6.64 -21.82 13.00
CA GLN A 88 -6.18 -20.74 13.88
C GLN A 88 -5.62 -21.31 15.18
N SER A 89 -4.47 -20.78 15.61
CA SER A 89 -3.98 -21.01 16.97
C SER A 89 -4.91 -20.36 18.00
N VAL A 90 -4.77 -20.74 19.28
CA VAL A 90 -5.56 -20.17 20.38
C VAL A 90 -5.43 -18.63 20.43
N SER A 91 -4.20 -18.11 20.26
CA SER A 91 -3.96 -16.67 20.25
C SER A 91 -4.61 -15.98 19.05
N ARG A 92 -4.54 -16.59 17.85
CA ARG A 92 -5.18 -16.05 16.64
C ARG A 92 -6.70 -16.03 16.76
N ALA A 93 -7.30 -17.09 17.31
CA ALA A 93 -8.73 -17.14 17.57
C ALA A 93 -9.17 -16.07 18.58
N ALA A 94 -8.37 -15.77 19.60
CA ALA A 94 -8.65 -14.70 20.56
C ALA A 94 -8.66 -13.31 19.90
N ILE A 95 -7.73 -13.06 18.96
CA ILE A 95 -7.69 -11.83 18.14
C ILE A 95 -8.96 -11.73 17.28
N THR A 96 -9.31 -12.79 16.54
CA THR A 96 -10.50 -12.80 15.69
C THR A 96 -11.78 -12.59 16.52
N ALA A 97 -11.90 -13.24 17.68
CA ALA A 97 -13.04 -13.09 18.59
C ALA A 97 -13.18 -11.66 19.15
N ALA A 98 -12.08 -10.90 19.23
CA ALA A 98 -12.09 -9.52 19.71
C ALA A 98 -12.41 -8.48 18.62
N TRP A 99 -12.57 -8.87 17.35
CA TRP A 99 -12.75 -7.93 16.21
C TRP A 99 -13.84 -6.89 16.47
N ARG A 100 -15.04 -7.35 16.83
CA ARG A 100 -16.25 -6.52 17.02
C ARG A 100 -16.80 -6.61 18.45
N ARG A 101 -15.96 -6.95 19.44
CA ARG A 101 -16.37 -7.04 20.85
C ARG A 101 -17.16 -5.78 21.25
N PRO A 102 -18.29 -5.87 21.97
CA PRO A 102 -18.98 -4.69 22.46
C PRO A 102 -18.06 -3.81 23.30
N GLU A 103 -18.17 -2.50 23.14
CA GLU A 103 -17.31 -1.55 23.87
C GLU A 103 -17.58 -1.56 25.38
N THR A 104 -18.84 -1.81 25.75
CA THR A 104 -19.28 -2.04 27.14
C THR A 104 -18.54 -3.18 27.83
N ASP A 105 -18.06 -4.15 27.06
CA ASP A 105 -17.35 -5.32 27.57
C ASP A 105 -15.83 -5.09 27.57
N ALA A 106 -15.32 -4.36 26.57
CA ALA A 106 -13.89 -4.10 26.42
C ALA A 106 -13.37 -3.04 27.41
N VAL A 107 -14.10 -1.94 27.62
CA VAL A 107 -13.63 -0.80 28.43
C VAL A 107 -13.41 -1.15 29.89
N PRO A 108 -14.30 -1.88 30.60
CA PRO A 108 -14.06 -2.24 32.00
C PRO A 108 -12.75 -3.02 32.20
N MET A 109 -12.46 -3.99 31.32
CA MET A 109 -11.21 -4.75 31.35
C MET A 109 -9.98 -3.84 31.18
N LEU A 110 -10.04 -2.88 30.25
CA LEU A 110 -8.95 -1.93 30.02
C LEU A 110 -8.76 -0.94 31.17
N LEU A 111 -9.84 -0.50 31.81
CA LEU A 111 -9.77 0.41 32.96
C LEU A 111 -9.08 -0.23 34.16
N GLU A 112 -9.25 -1.53 34.37
CA GLU A 112 -8.52 -2.25 35.42
C GLU A 112 -7.03 -2.34 35.08
N GLN A 113 -6.67 -2.71 33.85
CA GLN A 113 -5.28 -2.83 33.40
C GLN A 113 -4.54 -1.48 33.38
N ALA A 114 -5.23 -0.41 33.02
CA ALA A 114 -4.65 0.93 32.92
C ALA A 114 -4.60 1.69 34.27
N ARG A 115 -5.10 1.08 35.36
CA ARG A 115 -5.17 1.75 36.67
C ARG A 115 -3.77 1.95 37.25
N LEU A 116 -3.38 3.21 37.44
CA LEU A 116 -2.11 3.56 38.08
C LEU A 116 -2.27 3.67 39.61
N PRO A 117 -1.27 3.24 40.40
CA PRO A 117 -1.19 3.57 41.83
C PRO A 117 -1.16 5.08 42.04
N GLN A 118 -1.76 5.57 43.13
CA GLN A 118 -1.91 7.01 43.38
C GLN A 118 -0.58 7.80 43.27
N PRO A 119 0.56 7.35 43.86
CA PRO A 119 1.81 8.10 43.75
C PRO A 119 2.30 8.24 42.30
N LEU A 120 2.10 7.22 41.47
CA LEU A 120 2.47 7.23 40.06
C LEU A 120 1.51 8.11 39.25
N GLY A 121 0.21 8.08 39.57
CA GLY A 121 -0.79 8.96 38.97
C GLY A 121 -0.49 10.45 39.19
N GLU A 122 -0.08 10.82 40.41
CA GLU A 122 0.32 12.20 40.74
C GLU A 122 1.58 12.62 39.98
N GLN A 123 2.58 11.74 39.86
CA GLN A 123 3.79 11.99 39.08
C GLN A 123 3.48 12.16 37.58
N ALA A 124 2.65 11.28 37.02
CA ALA A 124 2.22 11.35 35.62
C ALA A 124 1.46 12.66 35.35
N HIS A 125 0.55 13.06 36.24
CA HIS A 125 -0.17 14.32 36.14
C HIS A 125 0.79 15.52 36.16
N LYS A 126 1.75 15.55 37.09
CA LYS A 126 2.75 16.62 37.19
C LYS A 126 3.58 16.73 35.91
N LEU A 127 4.05 15.61 35.37
CA LEU A 127 4.81 15.59 34.12
C LEU A 127 3.96 16.08 32.94
N ALA A 128 2.73 15.58 32.80
CA ALA A 128 1.81 16.00 31.75
C ALA A 128 1.53 17.50 31.82
N TYR A 129 1.30 18.03 33.02
CA TYR A 129 1.11 19.47 33.24
C TYR A 129 2.33 20.27 32.81
N GLN A 130 3.54 19.86 33.23
CA GLN A 130 4.80 20.53 32.85
C GLN A 130 5.03 20.52 31.34
N LEU A 131 4.74 19.41 30.65
CA LEU A 131 4.86 19.31 29.19
C LEU A 131 3.85 20.23 28.50
N ALA A 132 2.57 20.19 28.92
CA ALA A 132 1.53 21.03 28.36
C ALA A 132 1.79 22.52 28.60
N GLU A 133 2.26 22.89 29.79
CA GLU A 133 2.64 24.25 30.15
C GLU A 133 3.82 24.73 29.29
N LYS A 134 4.89 23.92 29.16
CA LYS A 134 6.02 24.25 28.29
C LYS A 134 5.60 24.43 26.83
N LEU A 135 4.71 23.59 26.31
CA LEU A 135 4.21 23.72 24.94
C LEU A 135 3.34 24.96 24.74
N ARG A 136 2.51 25.34 25.73
CA ARG A 136 1.68 26.56 25.68
C ARG A 136 2.50 27.84 25.87
N ASN A 137 3.48 27.81 26.77
CA ASN A 137 4.30 28.96 27.15
C ASN A 137 5.59 29.08 26.32
N GLN A 138 5.89 28.11 25.47
CA GLN A 138 6.79 28.33 24.34
C GLN A 138 6.16 29.43 23.49
N LYS A 139 6.50 30.68 23.83
CA LYS A 139 6.27 31.84 22.98
C LYS A 139 6.64 31.42 21.58
N THR A 140 5.78 31.75 20.63
CA THR A 140 5.86 31.54 19.19
C THR A 140 7.09 32.20 18.54
N ALA A 141 8.23 32.27 19.24
CA ALA A 141 9.53 32.56 18.70
C ALA A 141 9.96 31.37 17.84
N SER A 142 9.54 31.40 16.57
CA SER A 142 9.96 30.50 15.46
C SER A 142 9.10 29.26 15.19
N GLY A 143 7.87 29.17 15.71
CA GLY A 143 6.94 28.08 15.38
C GLY A 143 6.11 28.34 14.11
N ARG A 144 6.12 27.37 13.18
CA ARG A 144 5.58 27.48 11.80
C ARG A 144 4.06 27.72 11.69
N ALA A 145 3.24 27.35 12.68
CA ALA A 145 1.82 27.75 12.77
C ALA A 145 1.65 29.28 12.92
N GLY A 146 2.62 29.93 13.59
CA GLY A 146 2.72 31.37 13.64
C GLY A 146 3.03 32.00 12.28
N MET A 147 3.67 31.30 11.34
CA MET A 147 3.95 31.81 9.99
C MET A 147 2.68 31.88 9.14
N VAL A 148 1.85 30.81 9.18
CA VAL A 148 0.56 30.78 8.48
C VAL A 148 -0.40 31.81 9.07
N GLN A 149 -0.47 31.87 10.40
CA GLN A 149 -1.31 32.86 11.09
C GLN A 149 -0.79 34.29 10.91
N SER A 150 0.53 34.48 10.85
CA SER A 150 1.16 35.76 10.52
C SER A 150 0.85 36.19 9.10
N LEU A 151 0.77 35.29 8.10
CA LEU A 151 0.38 35.67 6.75
C LEU A 151 -1.09 36.13 6.69
N LEU A 152 -1.99 35.40 7.37
CA LEU A 152 -3.40 35.81 7.47
C LEU A 152 -3.54 37.17 8.16
N GLN A 153 -2.75 37.43 9.22
CA GLN A 153 -2.76 38.71 9.92
C GLN A 153 -2.11 39.83 9.11
N GLU A 154 -0.95 39.59 8.49
CA GLU A 154 -0.20 40.57 7.69
C GLU A 154 -1.05 41.10 6.54
N PHE A 155 -1.82 40.23 5.88
CA PHE A 155 -2.66 40.59 4.73
C PHE A 155 -4.16 40.66 5.07
N SER A 156 -4.52 40.54 6.35
CA SER A 156 -5.91 40.58 6.85
C SER A 156 -6.87 39.66 6.07
N LEU A 157 -6.41 38.45 5.75
CA LEU A 157 -7.15 37.49 4.95
C LEU A 157 -8.19 36.75 5.78
N SER A 158 -9.37 36.54 5.19
CA SER A 158 -10.34 35.58 5.73
C SER A 158 -9.84 34.14 5.57
N SER A 159 -10.40 33.20 6.35
CA SER A 159 -10.04 31.78 6.22
C SER A 159 -10.30 31.22 4.82
N GLN A 160 -11.38 31.64 4.15
CA GLN A 160 -11.66 31.21 2.77
C GLN A 160 -10.63 31.77 1.77
N GLU A 161 -10.13 32.98 2.01
CA GLU A 161 -9.06 33.57 1.20
C GLU A 161 -7.72 32.86 1.42
N GLY A 162 -7.40 32.53 2.67
CA GLY A 162 -6.22 31.72 2.98
C GLY A 162 -6.25 30.38 2.24
N VAL A 163 -7.37 29.66 2.30
CA VAL A 163 -7.54 28.39 1.58
C VAL A 163 -7.38 28.56 0.07
N ALA A 164 -8.03 29.56 -0.52
CA ALA A 164 -7.94 29.81 -1.96
C ALA A 164 -6.52 30.18 -2.41
N LEU A 165 -5.80 30.99 -1.63
CA LEU A 165 -4.41 31.35 -1.89
C LEU A 165 -3.49 30.13 -1.85
N MET A 166 -3.71 29.21 -0.92
CA MET A 166 -2.89 28.00 -0.81
C MET A 166 -3.18 26.99 -1.92
N CYS A 167 -4.42 26.86 -2.37
CA CYS A 167 -4.74 26.05 -3.55
C CYS A 167 -4.04 26.60 -4.81
N LEU A 168 -4.04 27.92 -4.99
CA LEU A 168 -3.29 28.55 -6.10
C LEU A 168 -1.79 28.31 -5.96
N ALA A 169 -1.25 28.47 -4.75
CA ALA A 169 0.14 28.27 -4.46
C ALA A 169 0.59 26.82 -4.74
N GLU A 170 -0.19 25.82 -4.33
CA GLU A 170 0.07 24.41 -4.63
C GLU A 170 0.05 24.14 -6.15
N ALA A 171 -0.94 24.67 -6.87
CA ALA A 171 -1.02 24.49 -8.32
C ALA A 171 0.18 25.12 -9.03
N LEU A 172 0.65 26.28 -8.57
CA LEU A 172 1.85 26.91 -9.09
C LEU A 172 3.11 26.09 -8.83
N LEU A 173 3.15 25.33 -7.74
CA LEU A 173 4.29 24.45 -7.40
C LEU A 173 4.37 23.19 -8.24
N ARG A 174 3.32 22.87 -9.00
CA ARG A 174 3.39 21.84 -10.05
C ARG A 174 4.20 22.29 -11.27
N ILE A 175 4.57 23.58 -11.35
CA ILE A 175 5.48 24.10 -12.36
C ILE A 175 6.91 24.02 -11.80
N PRO A 176 7.72 23.05 -12.26
CA PRO A 176 9.05 22.79 -11.68
C PRO A 176 10.01 23.96 -11.90
N ASP A 177 9.95 24.59 -13.08
CA ASP A 177 10.81 25.73 -13.40
C ASP A 177 10.38 27.01 -12.66
N LYS A 178 11.28 27.53 -11.84
CA LYS A 178 11.09 28.75 -11.07
C LYS A 178 10.89 29.97 -11.98
N ALA A 179 11.63 30.08 -13.08
CA ALA A 179 11.54 31.22 -13.99
C ALA A 179 10.17 31.29 -14.68
N THR A 180 9.68 30.15 -15.18
CA THR A 180 8.36 30.01 -15.81
C THR A 180 7.24 30.31 -14.81
N ARG A 181 7.35 29.81 -13.58
CA ARG A 181 6.39 30.10 -12.52
C ARG A 181 6.35 31.58 -12.17
N ASP A 182 7.52 32.22 -12.01
CA ASP A 182 7.61 33.65 -11.71
C ASP A 182 7.05 34.52 -12.84
N ALA A 183 7.33 34.15 -14.10
CA ALA A 183 6.75 34.81 -15.27
C ALA A 183 5.22 34.65 -15.31
N LEU A 184 4.69 33.47 -15.01
CA LEU A 184 3.24 33.22 -14.97
C LEU A 184 2.55 34.06 -13.88
N ILE A 185 3.13 34.13 -12.68
CA ILE A 185 2.61 34.96 -11.58
C ILE A 185 2.54 36.43 -12.01
N ARG A 186 3.63 36.94 -12.58
CA ARG A 186 3.75 38.34 -13.01
C ARG A 186 2.85 38.69 -14.17
N ASP A 187 2.79 37.85 -15.21
CA ASP A 187 2.20 38.24 -16.49
C ASP A 187 0.72 37.86 -16.61
N LYS A 188 0.30 36.77 -15.96
CA LYS A 188 -1.04 36.17 -16.17
C LYS A 188 -1.93 36.19 -14.94
N ILE A 189 -1.37 35.96 -13.76
CA ILE A 189 -2.16 35.84 -12.54
C ILE A 189 -2.44 37.21 -11.92
N SER A 190 -1.42 38.08 -11.86
CA SER A 190 -1.56 39.45 -11.33
C SER A 190 -2.63 40.27 -12.09
N ASN A 191 -2.80 40.01 -13.39
CA ASN A 191 -3.73 40.70 -14.29
C ASN A 191 -5.16 40.14 -14.27
N GLY A 192 -5.48 39.22 -13.33
CA GLY A 192 -6.84 38.75 -13.08
C GLY A 192 -7.35 37.64 -14.01
N ASN A 193 -6.58 37.20 -15.01
CA ASN A 193 -7.00 36.19 -15.99
C ASN A 193 -6.46 34.78 -15.67
N TRP A 194 -6.51 34.35 -14.41
CA TRP A 194 -5.97 33.05 -13.99
C TRP A 194 -6.82 31.85 -14.44
N GLN A 195 -8.14 32.03 -14.61
CA GLN A 195 -9.07 30.95 -15.00
C GLN A 195 -8.75 30.36 -16.39
N SER A 196 -8.40 31.22 -17.36
CA SER A 196 -8.14 30.81 -18.73
C SER A 196 -6.82 30.03 -18.92
N HIS A 197 -5.89 30.18 -17.98
CA HIS A 197 -4.55 29.59 -18.07
C HIS A 197 -4.37 28.33 -17.21
N ILE A 198 -5.24 28.10 -16.22
CA ILE A 198 -5.18 26.93 -15.34
C ILE A 198 -6.28 25.89 -15.66
N GLY A 199 -7.30 26.27 -16.45
CA GLY A 199 -8.47 25.43 -16.80
C GLY A 199 -8.23 24.20 -17.69
N ARG A 200 -6.99 23.73 -17.89
CA ARG A 200 -6.69 22.46 -18.59
C ARG A 200 -6.23 21.33 -17.66
N SER A 201 -6.17 21.57 -16.35
CA SER A 201 -5.76 20.60 -15.32
C SER A 201 -6.93 20.22 -14.40
N PRO A 202 -6.90 19.05 -13.72
CA PRO A 202 -7.91 18.68 -12.72
C PRO A 202 -8.09 19.80 -11.69
N SER A 203 -9.33 20.03 -11.23
CA SER A 203 -9.77 21.23 -10.49
C SER A 203 -8.71 21.78 -9.51
N LEU A 204 -8.45 23.09 -9.60
CA LEU A 204 -7.55 23.83 -8.71
C LEU A 204 -7.84 23.63 -7.21
N PHE A 205 -9.07 23.26 -6.89
CA PHE A 205 -9.56 23.15 -5.52
C PHE A 205 -9.66 21.69 -5.03
N VAL A 206 -9.05 20.73 -5.74
CA VAL A 206 -9.03 19.30 -5.33
C VAL A 206 -8.54 19.12 -3.89
N ASN A 207 -7.54 19.90 -3.47
CA ASN A 207 -6.97 19.85 -2.12
C ASN A 207 -7.50 20.93 -1.16
N ALA A 208 -8.61 21.59 -1.51
CA ALA A 208 -9.19 22.64 -0.67
C ALA A 208 -9.63 22.14 0.72
N ALA A 209 -9.99 20.86 0.85
CA ALA A 209 -10.31 20.25 2.14
C ALA A 209 -9.07 20.16 3.06
N THR A 210 -7.91 19.79 2.50
CA THR A 210 -6.63 19.70 3.22
C THR A 210 -6.18 21.07 3.73
N TRP A 211 -6.21 22.08 2.85
CA TRP A 211 -5.90 23.45 3.24
C TRP A 211 -6.98 24.03 4.17
N GLY A 212 -8.26 23.69 3.95
CA GLY A 212 -9.37 24.05 4.84
C GLY A 212 -9.13 23.59 6.27
N LEU A 213 -8.69 22.35 6.45
CA LEU A 213 -8.33 21.79 7.75
C LEU A 213 -7.15 22.55 8.39
N LEU A 214 -6.11 22.85 7.62
CA LEU A 214 -4.94 23.59 8.12
C LEU A 214 -5.29 25.00 8.62
N PHE A 215 -6.17 25.71 7.91
CA PHE A 215 -6.50 27.11 8.22
C PHE A 215 -7.65 27.27 9.22
N THR A 216 -8.58 26.32 9.27
CA THR A 216 -9.79 26.45 10.10
C THR A 216 -9.85 25.43 11.24
N GLY A 217 -8.97 24.43 11.24
CA GLY A 217 -9.05 23.28 12.14
C GLY A 217 -10.27 22.39 11.91
N LYS A 218 -11.04 22.63 10.84
CA LYS A 218 -12.25 21.88 10.48
C LYS A 218 -12.16 21.40 9.03
N LEU A 219 -12.66 20.19 8.79
CA LEU A 219 -12.80 19.65 7.44
C LEU A 219 -13.92 20.42 6.73
N VAL A 220 -13.55 21.23 5.75
CA VAL A 220 -14.50 22.00 4.93
C VAL A 220 -14.96 21.10 3.79
N SER A 221 -16.27 20.92 3.65
CA SER A 221 -16.85 20.09 2.58
C SER A 221 -16.58 20.68 1.19
N THR A 222 -16.38 19.79 0.22
CA THR A 222 -15.89 20.02 -1.14
C THR A 222 -16.85 20.78 -2.08
N HIS A 223 -17.90 21.43 -1.59
CA HIS A 223 -18.95 22.04 -2.43
C HIS A 223 -18.88 23.57 -2.63
N ASN A 224 -17.75 24.22 -2.32
CA ASN A 224 -17.63 25.69 -2.35
C ASN A 224 -16.67 26.26 -3.43
N GLU A 225 -16.46 25.60 -4.57
CA GLU A 225 -15.53 26.07 -5.62
C GLU A 225 -15.85 27.49 -6.14
N THR A 226 -17.13 27.85 -6.26
CA THR A 226 -17.57 29.19 -6.68
C THR A 226 -17.32 30.25 -5.60
N SER A 227 -17.29 29.88 -4.32
CA SER A 227 -16.93 30.81 -3.23
C SER A 227 -15.42 31.02 -3.19
N LEU A 228 -14.64 29.93 -3.32
CA LEU A 228 -13.18 29.98 -3.36
C LEU A 228 -12.66 30.76 -4.58
N SER A 229 -13.28 30.60 -5.74
CA SER A 229 -12.94 31.35 -6.96
C SER A 229 -13.18 32.86 -6.79
N ARG A 230 -14.28 33.25 -6.13
CA ARG A 230 -14.57 34.66 -5.81
C ARG A 230 -13.59 35.23 -4.79
N SER A 231 -13.26 34.46 -3.77
CA SER A 231 -12.23 34.82 -2.78
C SER A 231 -10.87 35.02 -3.47
N LEU A 232 -10.47 34.14 -4.38
CA LEU A 232 -9.22 34.27 -5.13
C LEU A 232 -9.19 35.52 -6.01
N ASN A 233 -10.27 35.81 -6.76
CA ASN A 233 -10.39 37.05 -7.53
C ASN A 233 -10.26 38.30 -6.64
N ARG A 234 -10.83 38.26 -5.43
CA ARG A 234 -10.73 39.36 -4.46
C ARG A 234 -9.30 39.55 -3.95
N ILE A 235 -8.58 38.47 -3.68
CA ILE A 235 -7.16 38.49 -3.26
C ILE A 235 -6.28 39.11 -4.35
N ILE A 236 -6.41 38.61 -5.59
CA ILE A 236 -5.64 39.07 -6.73
C ILE A 236 -5.90 40.56 -6.97
N GLY A 237 -7.17 40.98 -6.94
CA GLY A 237 -7.54 42.38 -7.14
C GLY A 237 -7.15 43.35 -6.02
N LYS A 238 -7.06 42.89 -4.75
CA LYS A 238 -6.72 43.75 -3.60
C LYS A 238 -5.23 43.83 -3.30
N SER A 239 -4.47 42.76 -3.53
CA SER A 239 -3.12 42.61 -2.96
C SER A 239 -2.05 42.21 -3.99
N GLY A 240 -2.43 41.93 -5.24
CA GLY A 240 -1.52 41.78 -6.38
C GLY A 240 -0.48 40.65 -6.29
N GLU A 241 0.57 40.75 -7.11
CA GLU A 241 1.70 39.80 -7.20
C GLU A 241 2.42 39.51 -5.87
N PRO A 242 2.71 40.49 -4.97
CA PRO A 242 3.48 40.25 -3.76
C PRO A 242 2.84 39.24 -2.79
N LEU A 243 1.51 39.25 -2.66
CA LEU A 243 0.80 38.30 -1.81
C LEU A 243 0.81 36.89 -2.40
N ILE A 244 0.64 36.77 -3.71
CA ILE A 244 0.68 35.48 -4.40
C ILE A 244 2.07 34.86 -4.27
N ARG A 245 3.12 35.67 -4.44
CA ARG A 245 4.52 35.23 -4.23
C ARG A 245 4.76 34.74 -2.82
N LYS A 246 4.33 35.50 -1.80
CA LYS A 246 4.42 35.05 -0.40
C LYS A 246 3.61 33.78 -0.12
N GLY A 247 2.43 33.65 -0.73
CA GLY A 247 1.60 32.43 -0.65
C GLY A 247 2.31 31.21 -1.24
N VAL A 248 2.95 31.37 -2.41
CA VAL A 248 3.77 30.34 -3.07
C VAL A 248 4.98 29.96 -2.21
N ASP A 249 5.76 30.93 -1.74
CA ASP A 249 6.92 30.68 -0.88
C ASP A 249 6.52 29.97 0.42
N MET A 250 5.35 30.33 0.98
CA MET A 250 4.83 29.65 2.15
C MET A 250 4.38 28.23 1.82
N ALA A 251 3.61 28.01 0.75
CA ALA A 251 3.23 26.66 0.33
C ALA A 251 4.44 25.77 0.04
N MET A 252 5.53 26.31 -0.52
CA MET A 252 6.79 25.59 -0.70
C MET A 252 7.37 25.16 0.64
N ARG A 253 7.45 26.07 1.61
CA ARG A 253 7.98 25.76 2.94
C ARG A 253 7.08 24.79 3.70
N LEU A 254 5.77 24.92 3.58
CA LEU A 254 4.82 23.99 4.21
C LEU A 254 4.96 22.60 3.58
N MET A 255 4.90 22.49 2.24
CA MET A 255 5.00 21.19 1.55
C MET A 255 6.39 20.54 1.69
N GLY A 256 7.48 21.31 1.55
CA GLY A 256 8.84 20.78 1.56
C GLY A 256 9.48 20.60 2.94
N GLU A 257 9.02 21.30 3.98
CA GLU A 257 9.60 21.18 5.34
C GLU A 257 8.63 20.70 6.43
N GLN A 258 7.30 20.77 6.23
CA GLN A 258 6.34 20.33 7.25
C GLN A 258 5.83 18.92 7.03
N PHE A 259 5.61 18.52 5.78
CA PHE A 259 5.05 17.20 5.47
C PHE A 259 6.13 16.16 5.22
N VAL A 260 7.31 16.58 4.77
CA VAL A 260 8.44 15.69 4.49
C VAL A 260 9.72 16.22 5.13
N THR A 261 10.58 15.30 5.56
CA THR A 261 11.91 15.65 6.09
C THR A 261 12.89 16.03 4.97
N GLY A 262 12.59 15.63 3.73
CA GLY A 262 13.28 15.99 2.48
C GLY A 262 12.51 15.43 1.29
N GLU A 263 12.72 15.95 0.08
CA GLU A 263 12.07 15.45 -1.13
C GLU A 263 12.64 14.08 -1.51
N THR A 264 13.91 13.86 -1.19
CA THR A 264 14.60 12.57 -1.37
C THR A 264 15.10 12.01 -0.03
N ILE A 265 15.34 10.70 0.02
CA ILE A 265 15.92 10.07 1.21
C ILE A 265 17.30 10.65 1.57
N ALA A 266 18.08 11.07 0.57
CA ALA A 266 19.39 11.69 0.79
C ALA A 266 19.27 13.04 1.52
N GLU A 267 18.32 13.87 1.10
CA GLU A 267 18.01 15.14 1.77
C GLU A 267 17.45 14.91 3.18
N ALA A 268 16.54 13.96 3.34
CA ALA A 268 15.95 13.63 4.63
C ALA A 268 17.02 13.15 5.64
N LEU A 269 18.00 12.36 5.19
CA LEU A 269 19.16 11.96 5.99
C LEU A 269 20.08 13.14 6.34
N ALA A 270 20.31 14.07 5.42
CA ALA A 270 21.11 15.26 5.69
C ALA A 270 20.44 16.18 6.74
N ASN A 271 19.12 16.36 6.63
CA ASN A 271 18.33 17.20 7.52
C ASN A 271 18.19 16.60 8.94
N ALA A 272 18.22 15.28 9.06
CA ALA A 272 18.09 14.56 10.33
C ALA A 272 19.29 14.76 11.29
N ARG A 273 20.51 14.97 10.76
CA ARG A 273 21.76 15.02 11.54
C ARG A 273 21.71 15.95 12.75
N LYS A 274 21.11 17.13 12.59
CA LYS A 274 21.02 18.16 13.64
C LYS A 274 20.21 17.70 14.86
N LEU A 275 19.20 16.86 14.66
CA LEU A 275 18.40 16.30 15.75
C LEU A 275 18.99 14.98 16.25
N GLU A 276 19.67 14.21 15.39
CA GLU A 276 20.44 13.03 15.82
C GLU A 276 21.53 13.39 16.85
N GLU A 277 22.25 14.51 16.64
CA GLU A 277 23.22 15.06 17.60
C GLU A 277 22.61 15.38 18.98
N LYS A 278 21.29 15.60 19.04
CA LYS A 278 20.55 15.84 20.29
C LYS A 278 19.96 14.56 20.90
N GLY A 279 20.24 13.41 20.30
CA GLY A 279 19.75 12.10 20.75
C GLY A 279 18.47 11.62 20.08
N PHE A 280 17.93 12.33 19.08
CA PHE A 280 16.79 11.80 18.32
C PHE A 280 17.21 10.67 17.38
N ARG A 281 16.28 9.77 17.07
CA ARG A 281 16.44 8.70 16.09
C ARG A 281 15.30 8.77 15.09
N TYR A 282 15.52 8.27 13.89
CA TYR A 282 14.59 8.40 12.77
C TYR A 282 14.17 7.04 12.23
N SER A 283 12.87 6.89 11.95
CA SER A 283 12.36 5.89 11.01
C SER A 283 11.77 6.64 9.82
N TYR A 284 12.18 6.29 8.60
CA TYR A 284 11.73 6.99 7.40
C TYR A 284 10.47 6.34 6.82
N ASP A 285 9.39 7.12 6.70
CA ASP A 285 8.20 6.76 5.93
C ASP A 285 8.36 7.28 4.50
N MET A 286 8.30 6.37 3.52
CA MET A 286 8.50 6.68 2.10
C MET A 286 7.22 7.14 1.39
N LEU A 287 6.11 7.33 2.13
CA LEU A 287 4.81 7.84 1.65
C LEU A 287 4.11 6.98 0.58
N GLY A 288 4.70 5.87 0.17
CA GLY A 288 4.07 4.92 -0.74
C GLY A 288 3.00 4.11 -0.02
N GLU A 289 1.77 4.15 -0.54
CA GLU A 289 0.64 3.34 -0.08
C GLU A 289 -0.26 2.94 -1.24
N ALA A 290 -1.09 1.92 -1.02
CA ALA A 290 -2.18 1.49 -1.89
C ALA A 290 -1.80 1.40 -3.38
N ALA A 291 -0.87 0.49 -3.71
CA ALA A 291 -0.58 0.18 -5.11
C ALA A 291 -1.88 -0.22 -5.83
N LEU A 292 -2.15 0.36 -7.01
CA LEU A 292 -3.33 0.02 -7.81
C LEU A 292 -2.97 -0.98 -8.91
N THR A 293 -1.72 -0.96 -9.35
CA THR A 293 -1.20 -1.81 -10.41
C THR A 293 0.06 -2.56 -9.98
N ALA A 294 0.43 -3.60 -10.74
CA ALA A 294 1.70 -4.28 -10.54
C ALA A 294 2.91 -3.35 -10.76
N ALA A 295 2.78 -2.37 -11.66
CA ALA A 295 3.82 -1.38 -11.93
C ALA A 295 4.02 -0.44 -10.72
N ASP A 296 2.94 0.01 -10.09
CA ASP A 296 3.04 0.82 -8.86
C ASP A 296 3.75 0.04 -7.75
N ALA A 297 3.34 -1.21 -7.54
CA ALA A 297 3.96 -2.06 -6.53
C ALA A 297 5.46 -2.30 -6.79
N GLN A 298 5.85 -2.42 -8.07
CA GLN A 298 7.26 -2.52 -8.45
C GLN A 298 8.01 -1.20 -8.23
N ALA A 299 7.40 -0.06 -8.53
CA ALA A 299 7.99 1.25 -8.29
C ALA A 299 8.22 1.50 -6.79
N TYR A 300 7.24 1.17 -5.94
CA TYR A 300 7.39 1.25 -4.49
C TYR A 300 8.45 0.29 -3.95
N MET A 301 8.51 -0.95 -4.47
CA MET A 301 9.57 -1.90 -4.12
C MET A 301 10.97 -1.31 -4.38
N VAL A 302 11.19 -0.71 -5.56
CA VAL A 302 12.47 -0.07 -5.91
C VAL A 302 12.76 1.12 -5.01
N SER A 303 11.75 1.94 -4.69
CA SER A 303 11.89 3.08 -3.77
C SER A 303 12.33 2.62 -2.38
N TYR A 304 11.70 1.57 -1.82
CA TYR A 304 12.10 0.99 -0.54
C TYR A 304 13.52 0.41 -0.58
N GLN A 305 13.91 -0.31 -1.64
CA GLN A 305 15.27 -0.83 -1.77
C GLN A 305 16.32 0.30 -1.78
N GLN A 306 16.08 1.35 -2.56
CA GLN A 306 16.96 2.51 -2.62
C GLN A 306 17.06 3.22 -1.27
N ALA A 307 15.94 3.37 -0.58
CA ALA A 307 15.90 3.95 0.75
C ALA A 307 16.67 3.10 1.77
N ILE A 308 16.46 1.79 1.81
CA ILE A 308 17.19 0.87 2.70
C ILE A 308 18.70 0.97 2.46
N HIS A 309 19.15 0.98 1.19
CA HIS A 309 20.57 1.17 0.89
C HIS A 309 21.12 2.52 1.38
N ALA A 310 20.38 3.61 1.22
CA ALA A 310 20.80 4.94 1.66
C ALA A 310 20.84 5.04 3.20
N ILE A 311 19.79 4.57 3.86
CA ILE A 311 19.64 4.53 5.32
C ILE A 311 20.72 3.63 5.93
N GLY A 312 20.94 2.44 5.37
CA GLY A 312 21.95 1.50 5.84
C GLY A 312 23.38 2.06 5.77
N LYS A 313 23.72 2.73 4.66
CA LYS A 313 25.01 3.43 4.53
C LYS A 313 25.16 4.57 5.54
N ALA A 314 24.08 5.32 5.78
CA ALA A 314 24.08 6.41 6.76
C ALA A 314 24.04 5.92 8.22
N SER A 315 23.51 4.72 8.47
CA SER A 315 23.53 4.07 9.78
C SER A 315 24.96 3.78 10.21
N ASN A 316 25.83 3.34 9.27
CA ASN A 316 27.25 3.09 9.50
C ASN A 316 27.51 2.17 10.71
N GLY A 317 26.71 1.10 10.85
CA GLY A 317 26.86 0.12 11.91
C GLY A 317 26.39 0.57 13.29
N ARG A 318 25.60 1.64 13.39
CA ARG A 318 24.96 2.05 14.67
C ARG A 318 23.91 1.06 15.17
N GLY A 319 23.52 0.09 14.35
CA GLY A 319 22.54 -0.94 14.66
C GLY A 319 21.10 -0.42 14.72
N ILE A 320 20.19 -1.29 15.14
CA ILE A 320 18.74 -1.07 15.06
C ILE A 320 18.18 -0.04 16.06
N TYR A 321 18.91 0.29 17.13
CA TYR A 321 18.45 1.19 18.19
C TYR A 321 19.02 2.61 18.03
N GLU A 322 20.32 2.72 17.79
CA GLU A 322 21.01 4.01 17.66
C GLU A 322 21.10 4.50 16.20
N GLY A 323 20.88 3.59 15.25
CA GLY A 323 20.80 3.88 13.84
C GLY A 323 19.38 4.26 13.39
N PRO A 324 19.26 4.82 12.18
CA PRO A 324 17.96 5.03 11.56
C PRO A 324 17.34 3.72 11.07
N GLY A 325 16.02 3.70 10.95
CA GLY A 325 15.24 2.62 10.36
C GLY A 325 14.35 3.09 9.21
N ILE A 326 13.53 2.18 8.69
CA ILE A 326 12.54 2.46 7.65
C ILE A 326 11.17 1.90 8.06
N SER A 327 10.11 2.60 7.67
CA SER A 327 8.73 2.12 7.76
C SER A 327 8.21 1.76 6.37
N ILE A 328 7.54 0.60 6.25
CA ILE A 328 6.96 0.11 5.00
C ILE A 328 5.47 -0.19 5.16
N LYS A 329 4.70 -0.01 4.09
CA LYS A 329 3.28 -0.35 4.03
C LYS A 329 3.07 -1.54 3.10
N LEU A 330 2.36 -2.57 3.56
CA LEU A 330 2.17 -3.80 2.78
C LEU A 330 1.29 -3.56 1.56
N SER A 331 0.31 -2.65 1.64
CA SER A 331 -0.50 -2.24 0.48
C SER A 331 0.31 -1.60 -0.65
N ALA A 332 1.47 -1.02 -0.37
CA ALA A 332 2.37 -0.49 -1.40
C ALA A 332 3.08 -1.61 -2.16
N LEU A 333 3.21 -2.81 -1.58
CA LEU A 333 3.98 -3.92 -2.17
C LEU A 333 3.13 -4.86 -3.02
N HIS A 334 1.80 -4.72 -3.02
CA HIS A 334 0.92 -5.58 -3.81
C HIS A 334 -0.42 -4.91 -4.14
N PRO A 335 -0.87 -4.92 -5.40
CA PRO A 335 -2.07 -4.19 -5.81
C PRO A 335 -3.37 -4.77 -5.23
N ARG A 336 -3.32 -6.02 -4.76
CA ARG A 336 -4.47 -6.73 -4.22
C ARG A 336 -4.19 -7.26 -2.82
N TYR A 337 -3.59 -6.42 -1.97
CA TYR A 337 -3.36 -6.75 -0.56
C TYR A 337 -4.70 -6.77 0.20
N SER A 338 -5.33 -7.94 0.26
CA SER A 338 -6.59 -8.18 0.99
C SER A 338 -6.77 -9.66 1.31
N ARG A 339 -7.60 -9.96 2.34
CA ARG A 339 -7.88 -11.35 2.78
C ARG A 339 -8.48 -12.24 1.69
N ALA A 340 -9.24 -11.65 0.76
CA ALA A 340 -9.86 -12.35 -0.37
C ALA A 340 -8.85 -12.79 -1.45
N GLN A 341 -7.59 -12.38 -1.34
CA GLN A 341 -6.51 -12.72 -2.28
C GLN A 341 -5.33 -13.32 -1.51
N TYR A 342 -5.63 -14.12 -0.48
CA TYR A 342 -4.65 -14.63 0.48
C TYR A 342 -3.48 -15.35 -0.20
N ASP A 343 -3.76 -16.30 -1.09
CA ASP A 343 -2.73 -17.09 -1.76
C ASP A 343 -1.78 -16.19 -2.56
N ARG A 344 -2.35 -15.24 -3.32
CA ARG A 344 -1.56 -14.23 -4.04
C ARG A 344 -0.73 -13.36 -3.12
N VAL A 345 -1.24 -12.99 -1.94
CA VAL A 345 -0.44 -12.25 -0.95
C VAL A 345 0.72 -13.11 -0.45
N MET A 346 0.51 -14.39 -0.19
CA MET A 346 1.56 -15.30 0.27
C MET A 346 2.57 -15.68 -0.82
N GLU A 347 2.16 -15.74 -2.07
CA GLU A 347 3.01 -16.10 -3.21
C GLU A 347 3.71 -14.89 -3.84
N GLU A 348 3.07 -13.72 -3.88
CA GLU A 348 3.56 -12.54 -4.60
C GLU A 348 4.07 -11.43 -3.66
N LEU A 349 3.35 -11.10 -2.58
CA LEU A 349 3.72 -10.04 -1.66
C LEU A 349 4.81 -10.51 -0.68
N TYR A 350 4.64 -11.71 -0.10
CA TYR A 350 5.57 -12.20 0.92
C TYR A 350 7.03 -12.25 0.44
N PRO A 351 7.36 -12.75 -0.77
CA PRO A 351 8.76 -12.73 -1.24
C PRO A 351 9.35 -11.31 -1.34
N ARG A 352 8.52 -10.30 -1.66
CA ARG A 352 8.95 -8.89 -1.70
C ARG A 352 9.25 -8.39 -0.29
N LEU A 353 8.37 -8.65 0.66
CA LEU A 353 8.58 -8.31 2.08
C LEU A 353 9.84 -8.98 2.64
N LYS A 354 10.02 -10.29 2.39
CA LYS A 354 11.21 -11.03 2.78
C LYS A 354 12.48 -10.42 2.18
N SER A 355 12.46 -10.07 0.90
CA SER A 355 13.61 -9.45 0.21
C SER A 355 14.01 -8.10 0.84
N LEU A 356 13.05 -7.22 1.13
CA LEU A 356 13.34 -5.95 1.81
C LEU A 356 13.88 -6.16 3.23
N THR A 357 13.32 -7.14 3.95
CA THR A 357 13.73 -7.46 5.33
C THR A 357 15.15 -8.02 5.37
N LEU A 358 15.51 -8.92 4.45
CA LEU A 358 16.88 -9.42 4.31
C LEU A 358 17.86 -8.29 3.98
N LEU A 359 17.45 -7.33 3.15
CA LEU A 359 18.28 -6.17 2.84
C LEU A 359 18.48 -5.27 4.07
N ALA A 360 17.44 -5.03 4.86
CA ALA A 360 17.54 -4.28 6.11
C ALA A 360 18.47 -4.99 7.12
N ARG A 361 18.40 -6.32 7.20
CA ARG A 361 19.30 -7.14 8.01
C ARG A 361 20.76 -7.00 7.59
N GLN A 362 21.06 -6.95 6.29
CA GLN A 362 22.44 -6.78 5.82
C GLN A 362 23.10 -5.49 6.33
N TYR A 363 22.31 -4.45 6.56
CA TYR A 363 22.77 -3.16 7.10
C TYR A 363 22.59 -3.01 8.62
N ASP A 364 21.97 -4.00 9.27
CA ASP A 364 21.56 -3.95 10.67
C ASP A 364 20.72 -2.70 11.02
N ILE A 365 19.70 -2.41 10.21
CA ILE A 365 18.76 -1.29 10.44
C ILE A 365 17.34 -1.77 10.73
N GLY A 366 16.57 -1.04 11.53
CA GLY A 366 15.17 -1.39 11.79
C GLY A 366 14.31 -1.32 10.52
N ILE A 367 13.43 -2.30 10.33
CA ILE A 367 12.35 -2.28 9.32
C ILE A 367 11.01 -2.48 10.02
N ASN A 368 10.15 -1.48 9.94
CA ASN A 368 8.86 -1.48 10.61
C ASN A 368 7.74 -1.71 9.60
N ILE A 369 6.89 -2.70 9.85
CA ILE A 369 5.66 -2.93 9.08
C ILE A 369 4.55 -2.06 9.68
N ASP A 370 4.13 -1.05 8.92
CA ASP A 370 3.06 -0.15 9.32
C ASP A 370 1.70 -0.86 9.35
N ALA A 371 0.86 -0.47 10.31
CA ALA A 371 -0.51 -0.95 10.41
C ALA A 371 -1.44 -0.06 9.57
N GLU A 372 -2.26 -0.70 8.76
CA GLU A 372 -3.15 -0.05 7.79
C GLU A 372 -4.61 -0.16 8.28
N GLU A 373 -5.54 -0.57 7.42
CA GLU A 373 -6.95 -0.77 7.78
C GLU A 373 -7.17 -2.00 8.68
N ALA A 374 -8.28 -1.97 9.43
CA ALA A 374 -8.63 -3.02 10.37
C ALA A 374 -8.80 -4.40 9.72
N ASP A 375 -9.29 -4.48 8.49
CA ASP A 375 -9.46 -5.76 7.79
C ASP A 375 -8.14 -6.42 7.36
N ARG A 376 -7.03 -5.67 7.37
CA ARG A 376 -5.68 -6.13 7.01
C ARG A 376 -4.84 -6.61 8.20
N LEU A 377 -5.30 -6.41 9.44
CA LEU A 377 -4.53 -6.81 10.63
C LEU A 377 -4.20 -8.32 10.65
N GLU A 378 -5.19 -9.18 10.39
CA GLU A 378 -4.94 -10.62 10.55
C GLU A 378 -4.05 -11.20 9.45
N ILE A 379 -4.16 -10.69 8.22
CA ILE A 379 -3.27 -11.11 7.11
C ILE A 379 -1.86 -10.55 7.27
N SER A 380 -1.67 -9.35 7.86
CA SER A 380 -0.32 -8.87 8.19
C SER A 380 0.34 -9.69 9.30
N LEU A 381 -0.44 -10.22 10.25
CA LEU A 381 0.07 -11.15 11.26
C LEU A 381 0.54 -12.48 10.65
N ASP A 382 -0.16 -13.01 9.64
CA ASP A 382 0.32 -14.21 8.92
C ASP A 382 1.67 -13.96 8.23
N LEU A 383 1.83 -12.79 7.61
CA LEU A 383 3.09 -12.38 6.98
C LEU A 383 4.21 -12.18 8.01
N LEU A 384 3.90 -11.55 9.15
CA LEU A 384 4.85 -11.35 10.25
C LEU A 384 5.32 -12.69 10.84
N GLU A 385 4.39 -13.60 11.12
CA GLU A 385 4.69 -14.92 11.66
C GLU A 385 5.63 -15.67 10.72
N LYS A 386 5.28 -15.75 9.44
CA LYS A 386 6.12 -16.40 8.42
C LYS A 386 7.51 -15.77 8.35
N LEU A 387 7.61 -14.44 8.40
CA LEU A 387 8.87 -13.70 8.36
C LEU A 387 9.75 -13.95 9.59
N CYS A 388 9.17 -13.96 10.79
CA CYS A 388 9.90 -14.20 12.04
C CYS A 388 10.49 -15.61 12.14
N PHE A 389 9.91 -16.58 11.42
CA PHE A 389 10.42 -17.96 11.35
C PHE A 389 11.38 -18.23 10.19
N GLU A 390 11.75 -17.21 9.39
CA GLU A 390 12.76 -17.38 8.33
C GLU A 390 14.16 -17.65 8.91
N PRO A 391 14.81 -18.76 8.57
CA PRO A 391 16.15 -19.09 9.10
C PRO A 391 17.21 -18.04 8.75
N GLU A 392 17.07 -17.38 7.60
CA GLU A 392 17.97 -16.34 7.12
C GLU A 392 17.94 -15.07 7.99
N LEU A 393 16.89 -14.88 8.78
CA LEU A 393 16.71 -13.75 9.70
C LEU A 393 17.10 -14.08 11.14
N ALA A 394 17.50 -15.31 11.43
CA ALA A 394 17.90 -15.74 12.77
C ALA A 394 19.01 -14.86 13.35
N GLY A 395 18.84 -14.51 14.63
CA GLY A 395 19.78 -13.69 15.39
C GLY A 395 19.70 -12.18 15.14
N TRP A 396 18.77 -11.71 14.30
CA TRP A 396 18.59 -10.29 14.03
C TRP A 396 17.23 -9.78 14.55
N ASN A 397 17.26 -8.67 15.29
CA ASN A 397 16.10 -8.14 16.03
C ASN A 397 15.51 -6.87 15.40
N GLY A 398 15.77 -6.62 14.12
CA GLY A 398 15.37 -5.37 13.44
C GLY A 398 13.94 -5.36 12.89
N ILE A 399 13.18 -6.45 13.02
CA ILE A 399 11.77 -6.50 12.56
C ILE A 399 10.90 -5.75 13.56
N GLY A 400 10.27 -4.67 13.09
CA GLY A 400 9.25 -3.90 13.80
C GLY A 400 7.86 -4.14 13.24
N PHE A 401 6.84 -4.01 14.07
CA PHE A 401 5.44 -4.17 13.69
C PHE A 401 4.56 -3.20 14.48
N VAL A 402 3.66 -2.50 13.80
CA VAL A 402 2.75 -1.54 14.44
C VAL A 402 1.48 -2.24 14.91
N ILE A 403 1.07 -1.96 16.15
CA ILE A 403 -0.24 -2.34 16.67
C ILE A 403 -1.02 -1.07 17.03
N GLN A 404 -2.25 -0.97 16.53
CA GLN A 404 -3.06 0.23 16.70
C GLN A 404 -3.96 0.13 17.96
N ALA A 405 -3.64 0.92 18.99
CA ALA A 405 -4.34 0.90 20.28
C ALA A 405 -5.83 1.27 20.21
N TYR A 406 -6.28 1.97 19.16
CA TYR A 406 -7.69 2.27 18.94
C TYR A 406 -8.53 1.05 18.51
N GLN A 407 -7.92 -0.11 18.22
CA GLN A 407 -8.64 -1.31 17.83
C GLN A 407 -8.88 -2.20 19.06
N LYS A 408 -10.08 -2.78 19.13
CA LYS A 408 -10.50 -3.68 20.21
C LYS A 408 -9.66 -4.97 20.31
N ARG A 409 -8.91 -5.28 19.25
CA ARG A 409 -7.99 -6.42 19.16
C ARG A 409 -6.60 -6.15 19.76
N CYS A 410 -6.20 -4.89 19.93
CA CYS A 410 -4.86 -4.53 20.42
C CYS A 410 -4.45 -5.28 21.70
N PRO A 411 -5.30 -5.41 22.74
CA PRO A 411 -4.88 -6.03 24.01
C PRO A 411 -4.58 -7.53 23.90
N VAL A 412 -5.13 -8.19 22.88
CA VAL A 412 -4.96 -9.63 22.65
C VAL A 412 -3.89 -9.94 21.59
N CYS A 413 -3.21 -8.92 21.06
CA CYS A 413 -2.07 -9.07 20.16
C CYS A 413 -0.72 -9.27 20.90
N HIS A 414 -0.72 -9.28 22.23
CA HIS A 414 0.47 -9.41 23.09
C HIS A 414 0.86 -10.84 23.40
#